data_AF-A0A841L2I4-F1
#
_entry.id   AF-A0A841L2I4-F1
#
_cell.length_a   1.000
_cell.length_b   1.000
_cell.length_c   1.000
_cell.angle_alpha   90.00
_cell.angle_beta   90.00
_cell.angle_gamma   90.00
#
_symmetry.space_group_name_H-M   'P 1'
#
loop_
_entity.id
_entity.type
_entity.pdbx_description
1 polymer ?
#
loop_
_entity_poly.entity_id
_entity_poly.type
_entity_poly.pdbx_seq_one_letter_code
_entity_poly.pdbx_strand_id
1 'polypeptide(L)'
;MRMISKSTLQTINNIVSWIISILLTGLGIFHFFVHKISLGGSNFIILWSLIGLSRLSNIIDAKFFKNNFSLKSNWYSVFGVVTSIIFIIAGFLL
;
A
#
# COMPACT_ATOMS: atom_id res chain seq x y z
N MET A 1 -27.83 19.25 -2.54
CA MET A 1 -26.72 18.30 -2.27
C MET A 1 -25.57 18.68 -3.19
N ARG A 2 -24.50 19.32 -2.69
CA ARG A 2 -23.38 19.77 -3.54
C ARG A 2 -22.63 18.53 -4.05
N MET A 3 -22.69 18.24 -5.35
CA MET A 3 -21.82 17.24 -5.97
C MET A 3 -20.37 17.72 -5.83
N ILE A 4 -19.59 16.99 -5.04
CA ILE A 4 -18.15 17.20 -4.95
C ILE A 4 -17.55 16.77 -6.30
N SER A 5 -16.81 17.67 -6.95
CA SER A 5 -16.18 17.35 -8.24
C SER A 5 -15.17 16.21 -8.07
N LYS A 6 -15.08 15.32 -9.07
CA LYS A 6 -14.13 14.20 -9.10
C LYS A 6 -12.68 14.65 -8.82
N SER A 7 -12.31 15.84 -9.28
CA SER A 7 -11.01 16.47 -9.00
C SER A 7 -10.77 16.76 -7.53
N THR A 8 -11.77 17.31 -6.83
CA THR A 8 -11.69 17.60 -5.39
C THR A 8 -11.60 16.30 -4.59
N LEU A 9 -12.35 15.27 -5.00
CA LEU A 9 -12.31 13.95 -4.38
C LEU A 9 -10.94 13.27 -4.56
N GLN A 10 -10.30 13.45 -5.72
CA GLN A 10 -8.95 12.93 -6.00
C GLN A 10 -7.90 13.59 -5.13
N THR A 11 -7.95 14.92 -5.00
CA THR A 11 -7.03 15.67 -4.13
C THR A 11 -7.13 15.20 -2.68
N ILE A 12 -8.36 15.02 -2.17
CA ILE A 12 -8.58 14.51 -0.81
C ILE A 12 -8.05 13.07 -0.68
N ASN A 13 -8.34 12.19 -1.63
CA ASN A 13 -7.85 10.82 -1.61
C ASN A 13 -6.31 10.75 -1.65
N ASN A 14 -5.66 11.63 -2.41
CA ASN A 14 -4.21 11.72 -2.46
C ASN A 14 -3.63 12.15 -1.11
N ILE A 15 -4.21 13.17 -0.48
CA ILE A 15 -3.79 13.62 0.86
C ILE A 15 -3.96 12.49 1.89
N VAL A 16 -5.10 11.81 1.89
CA VAL A 16 -5.38 10.68 2.80
C VAL A 16 -4.41 9.54 2.55
N SER A 17 -4.16 9.16 1.30
CA SER A 17 -3.18 8.11 0.94
C SER A 17 -1.77 8.49 1.39
N TRP A 18 -1.40 9.77 1.28
CA TRP A 18 -0.09 10.27 1.70
C TRP A 18 0.08 10.21 3.22
N ILE A 19 -0.94 10.65 3.97
CA ILE A 19 -0.98 10.56 5.45
C ILE A 19 -0.87 9.10 5.91
N ILE A 20 -1.66 8.20 5.30
CA ILE A 20 -1.61 6.76 5.60
C ILE A 20 -0.23 6.18 5.28
N SER A 21 0.36 6.56 4.15
CA SER A 21 1.70 6.09 3.76
C SER A 21 2.78 6.54 4.75
N ILE A 22 2.72 7.79 5.22
CA ILE A 22 3.65 8.32 6.23
C ILE A 22 3.47 7.58 7.57
N LEU A 23 2.23 7.38 8.01
CA LEU A 23 1.91 6.66 9.25
C LEU A 23 2.42 5.22 9.21
N LEU A 24 2.15 4.51 8.12
CA LEU A 24 2.58 3.12 7.93
C LEU A 24 4.11 3.00 7.82
N THR A 25 4.75 3.90 7.09
CA THR A 25 6.22 3.94 7.00
C THR A 25 6.85 4.27 8.36
N GLY A 26 6.26 5.21 9.11
CA GLY A 26 6.69 5.56 10.46
C GLY A 26 6.54 4.41 11.45
N LEU A 27 5.42 3.66 11.38
CA LEU A 27 5.22 2.43 12.15
C LEU A 27 6.24 1.35 11.78
N GLY A 28 6.53 1.17 10.49
CA GLY A 28 7.55 0.24 10.01
C GLY A 28 8.94 0.59 10.54
N ILE A 29 9.35 1.85 10.44
CA ILE A 29 10.63 2.35 10.96
C ILE A 29 10.68 2.21 12.49
N PHE A 30 9.62 2.61 13.20
CA PHE A 30 9.55 2.49 14.66
C PHE A 30 9.71 1.02 15.11
N HIS A 31 8.98 0.10 14.46
CA HIS A 31 9.07 -1.32 14.78
C HIS A 31 10.45 -1.90 14.43
N PHE A 32 11.08 -1.45 13.35
CA PHE A 32 12.39 -1.95 12.90
C PHE A 32 13.55 -1.44 13.76
N PHE A 33 13.52 -0.16 14.18
CA PHE A 33 14.64 0.50 14.87
C PHE A 33 14.48 0.57 16.39
N VAL A 34 13.26 0.70 16.90
CA VAL A 34 13.00 0.86 18.35
C VAL A 34 12.72 -0.49 19.00
N HIS A 35 11.94 -1.36 18.36
CA HIS A 35 11.64 -2.70 18.85
C HIS A 35 12.71 -3.72 18.40
N LYS A 36 13.94 -3.56 18.91
CA LYS A 36 15.10 -4.45 18.69
C LYS A 36 14.94 -5.85 19.34
N ILE A 37 13.77 -6.48 19.22
CA ILE A 37 13.46 -7.75 19.88
C ILE A 37 13.15 -8.82 18.82
N SER A 38 14.17 -9.63 18.51
CA SER A 38 14.08 -11.06 18.21
C SER A 38 12.84 -11.57 17.43
N LEU A 39 12.59 -11.04 16.24
CA LEU A 39 11.58 -11.62 15.34
C LEU A 39 12.10 -11.56 13.90
N GLY A 40 12.96 -12.52 13.54
CA GLY A 40 13.53 -12.65 12.19
C GLY A 40 12.47 -12.69 11.06
N GLY A 41 11.23 -13.09 11.37
CA GLY A 41 10.08 -13.08 10.45
C GLY A 41 9.19 -11.83 10.48
N SER A 42 9.08 -11.10 11.60
CA SER A 42 8.12 -9.98 11.69
C SER A 42 8.52 -8.79 10.84
N ASN A 43 9.82 -8.50 10.75
CA ASN A 43 10.34 -7.42 9.90
C ASN A 43 10.13 -7.72 8.41
N PHE A 44 10.22 -9.00 8.02
CA PHE A 44 9.93 -9.44 6.66
C PHE A 44 8.45 -9.23 6.32
N ILE A 45 7.55 -9.66 7.20
CA ILE A 45 6.10 -9.46 7.04
C ILE A 45 5.75 -7.98 6.95
N ILE A 46 6.33 -7.13 7.81
CA ILE A 46 6.08 -5.69 7.82
C ILE A 46 6.53 -5.04 6.50
N LEU A 47 7.74 -5.35 6.02
CA LEU A 47 8.25 -4.82 4.76
C LEU A 47 7.34 -5.15 3.58
N TRP A 48 6.96 -6.43 3.44
CA TRP A 48 6.08 -6.87 2.35
C TRP A 48 4.66 -6.33 2.48
N SER A 49 4.16 -6.12 3.70
CA SER A 49 2.88 -5.46 3.95
C SER A 49 2.88 -4.01 3.48
N LEU A 50 3.95 -3.25 3.75
CA LEU A 50 4.10 -1.87 3.29
C LEU A 50 4.18 -1.77 1.76
N ILE A 51 4.97 -2.65 1.12
CA ILE A 51 5.08 -2.72 -0.34
C ILE A 51 3.72 -3.08 -0.96
N GLY A 52 3.02 -4.08 -0.41
CA GLY A 52 1.69 -4.49 -0.87
C GLY A 52 0.67 -3.35 -0.79
N LEU A 53 0.62 -2.63 0.34
CA LEU A 53 -0.28 -1.50 0.54
C LEU A 53 0.03 -0.34 -0.43
N SER A 54 1.30 -0.03 -0.68
CA SER A 54 1.69 0.99 -1.66
C SER A 54 1.23 0.62 -3.08
N ARG A 55 1.40 -0.65 -3.48
CA ARG A 55 0.93 -1.15 -4.79
C ARG A 55 -0.60 -1.14 -4.89
N LEU A 56 -1.30 -1.49 -3.81
CA LEU A 56 -2.76 -1.45 -3.73
C LEU A 56 -3.30 -0.02 -3.88
N SER A 57 -2.69 0.95 -3.18
CA SER A 57 -3.03 2.37 -3.27
C SER A 57 -2.92 2.88 -4.71
N ASN A 58 -1.85 2.51 -5.43
CA ASN A 58 -1.68 2.87 -6.85
C ASN A 58 -2.77 2.26 -7.77
N ILE A 59 -3.26 1.05 -7.48
CA ILE A 59 -4.35 0.42 -8.25
C ILE A 59 -5.68 1.13 -7.98
N ILE A 60 -5.95 1.46 -6.71
CA ILE A 60 -7.15 2.20 -6.31
C ILE A 60 -7.14 3.58 -6.98
N ASP A 61 -6.02 4.30 -6.91
CA ASP A 61 -5.91 5.60 -7.55
C ASP A 61 -6.12 5.51 -9.07
N ALA A 62 -5.48 4.53 -9.72
CA ALA A 62 -5.66 4.28 -11.14
C ALA A 62 -7.11 3.91 -11.50
N LYS A 63 -7.81 3.11 -10.71
CA LYS A 63 -9.16 2.63 -11.00
C LYS A 63 -10.21 3.72 -10.84
N PHE A 64 -10.10 4.55 -9.80
CA PHE A 64 -11.13 5.52 -9.45
C PHE A 64 -10.89 6.89 -10.10
N PHE A 65 -9.64 7.25 -10.37
CA PHE A 65 -9.32 8.61 -10.78
C PHE A 65 -8.68 8.76 -12.16
N LYS A 66 -8.09 7.72 -12.76
CA LYS A 66 -7.66 7.81 -14.17
C LYS A 66 -8.86 7.60 -15.11
N ASN A 67 -8.95 8.43 -16.15
CA ASN A 67 -10.00 8.33 -17.16
C ASN A 67 -9.86 7.11 -18.09
N ASN A 68 -8.66 6.53 -18.21
CA ASN A 68 -8.35 5.38 -19.07
C ASN A 68 -7.78 4.20 -18.27
N PHE A 69 -8.47 3.77 -17.20
CA PHE A 69 -8.05 2.58 -16.46
C PHE A 69 -8.13 1.34 -17.36
N SER A 70 -7.00 0.66 -17.58
CA SER A 70 -6.99 -0.70 -18.12
C SER A 70 -6.20 -1.63 -17.19
N LEU A 71 -6.73 -2.83 -16.97
CA LEU A 71 -6.05 -3.90 -16.22
C LEU A 71 -4.67 -4.21 -16.82
N LYS A 72 -4.55 -4.14 -18.16
CA LYS A 72 -3.29 -4.34 -18.89
C LYS A 72 -2.24 -3.28 -18.53
N SER A 73 -2.64 -2.01 -18.34
CA SER A 73 -1.72 -0.93 -17.96
C SER A 73 -1.29 -0.94 -16.49
N ASN A 74 -2.03 -1.63 -15.61
CA ASN A 74 -1.75 -1.68 -14.16
C ASN A 74 -1.34 -3.08 -13.68
N TRP A 75 -1.07 -4.00 -14.61
CA TRP A 75 -0.77 -5.40 -14.32
C TRP A 75 0.43 -5.57 -13.38
N TYR A 76 1.46 -4.73 -13.55
CA TYR A 76 2.64 -4.75 -12.68
C TYR A 76 2.32 -4.43 -11.22
N SER A 77 1.41 -3.48 -10.98
CA SER A 77 0.97 -3.15 -9.62
C SER A 77 0.12 -4.28 -9.04
N VAL A 78 -0.77 -4.88 -9.83
CA VAL A 78 -1.59 -6.03 -9.42
C VAL A 78 -0.70 -7.23 -9.06
N PHE A 79 0.26 -7.56 -9.92
CA PHE A 79 1.24 -8.61 -9.66
C PHE A 79 2.05 -8.32 -8.40
N GLY A 80 2.47 -7.07 -8.20
CA GLY A 80 3.17 -6.64 -6.98
C GLY A 80 2.37 -6.83 -5.70
N VAL A 81 1.03 -6.65 -5.73
CA VAL A 81 0.15 -6.97 -4.59
C VAL A 81 0.13 -8.47 -4.34
N VAL A 82 -0.05 -9.29 -5.39
CA VAL A 82 -0.10 -10.75 -5.28
C VAL A 82 1.20 -11.31 -4.71
N THR A 83 2.36 -10.87 -5.22
CA THR A 83 3.66 -11.28 -4.68
C THR A 83 3.83 -10.86 -3.23
N SER A 84 3.37 -9.65 -2.86
CA SER A 84 3.45 -9.19 -1.47
C SER A 84 2.61 -10.06 -0.53
N ILE A 85 1.41 -10.50 -0.96
CA ILE A 85 0.57 -11.43 -0.20
C ILE A 85 1.25 -12.79 -0.04
N ILE A 86 1.86 -13.32 -1.11
CA ILE A 86 2.59 -14.60 -1.06
C ILE A 86 3.74 -14.52 -0.04
N PHE A 87 4.53 -13.45 -0.04
CA PHE A 87 5.63 -13.27 0.89
C PHE A 87 5.16 -13.05 2.34
N ILE A 88 4.03 -12.37 2.54
CA ILE A 88 3.42 -12.25 3.87
C ILE A 88 3.02 -13.64 4.40
N ILE A 89 2.32 -14.44 3.58
CA ILE A 89 1.92 -15.81 3.96
C ILE A 89 3.14 -16.70 4.22
N ALA A 90 4.16 -16.63 3.35
CA ALA A 90 5.39 -17.37 3.54
C ALA A 90 6.11 -16.97 4.84
N GLY A 91 6.09 -15.69 5.20
CA GLY A 91 6.64 -15.19 6.46
C GLY A 91 5.87 -15.62 7.70
N PHE A 92 4.58 -15.99 7.57
CA PHE A 92 3.80 -16.58 8.67
C PHE A 92 3.98 -18.10 8.82
N LEU A 93 4.44 -18.78 7.77
CA LEU A 93 4.64 -20.24 7.76
C LEU A 93 6.07 -20.67 8.16
N LEU A 94 7.02 -19.74 8.21
CA LEU A 94 8.42 -19.91 8.61
C LEU A 94 8.65 -19.40 10.03
#